data_AF-A5DBD1-F1
#
_entry.id   AF-A5DBD1-F1
#
_cell.length_a   1.000
_cell.length_b   1.000
_cell.length_c   1.000
_cell.angle_alpha   90.00
_cell.angle_beta   90.00
_cell.angle_gamma   90.00
#
_symmetry.space_group_name_H-M   'P 1'
#
loop_
_entity.id
_entity.type
_entity.pdbx_description
1 polymer ?
#
loop_
_entity_poly.entity_id
_entity_poly.type
_entity_poly.pdbx_seq_one_letter_code
_entity_poly.pdbx_strand_id
1 'polypeptide(L)'
;MESASLSDDERAALFEKENSMVVEDKLVADTEDKKNALEEYIYELRGKLDDQYKDFASDQEKEKLTGMLMKAEDWLYDEGDDSTKAKYVAKYEELASLGNLIRGRYLANEEEKKQALRQKQEQAQAAAMAEKLAAARKGGEPEKKETKESDDADGDIKMD
;
A
#
# COMPACT_ATOMS: atom_id res chain seq x y z
N MET A 1 8.07 -35.45 56.09
CA MET A 1 8.55 -35.44 54.69
C MET A 1 8.40 -34.01 54.22
N GLU A 2 9.51 -33.28 54.07
CA GLU A 2 9.48 -32.04 53.30
C GLU A 2 9.14 -32.41 51.87
N SER A 3 8.09 -31.80 51.32
CA SER A 3 7.71 -31.99 49.93
C SER A 3 8.80 -31.39 49.05
N ALA A 4 9.18 -32.08 47.97
CA ALA A 4 10.13 -31.56 46.97
C ALA A 4 9.52 -30.46 46.07
N SER A 5 8.26 -30.06 46.33
CA SER A 5 7.57 -28.98 45.62
C SER A 5 7.82 -27.64 46.29
N LEU A 6 8.08 -26.61 45.49
CA LEU A 6 8.11 -25.22 45.95
C LEU A 6 6.81 -24.84 46.67
N SER A 7 6.92 -24.04 47.72
CA SER A 7 5.76 -23.44 48.40
C SER A 7 5.05 -22.44 47.48
N ASP A 8 3.77 -22.14 47.76
CA ASP A 8 3.01 -21.20 46.95
C ASP A 8 3.62 -19.79 46.95
N ASP A 9 4.20 -19.36 48.08
CA ASP A 9 4.89 -18.07 48.19
C ASP A 9 6.17 -18.04 47.33
N GLU A 10 6.98 -19.12 47.35
CA GLU A 10 8.17 -19.24 46.52
C GLU A 10 7.81 -19.28 45.03
N ARG A 11 6.72 -19.97 44.66
CA ARG A 11 6.22 -20.01 43.28
C ARG A 11 5.75 -18.63 42.81
N ALA A 12 5.02 -17.89 43.66
CA ALA A 12 4.58 -16.54 43.34
C ALA A 12 5.78 -15.60 43.13
N ALA A 13 6.76 -15.63 44.03
CA ALA A 13 7.97 -14.82 43.92
C ALA A 13 8.77 -15.13 42.64
N LEU A 14 8.91 -16.41 42.29
CA LEU A 14 9.58 -16.81 41.04
C LEU A 14 8.80 -16.38 39.80
N PHE A 15 7.47 -16.44 39.84
CA PHE A 15 6.61 -15.99 38.75
C PHE A 15 6.69 -14.47 38.55
N GLU A 16 6.68 -13.69 39.62
CA GLU A 16 6.89 -12.23 39.56
C GLU A 16 8.26 -11.88 38.99
N LYS A 17 9.30 -12.61 39.41
CA LYS A 17 10.67 -12.43 38.89
C LYS A 17 10.74 -12.75 37.39
N GLU A 18 10.15 -13.85 36.95
CA GLU A 18 10.08 -14.21 35.53
C GLU A 18 9.36 -13.13 34.72
N ASN A 19 8.21 -12.65 35.22
CA ASN A 19 7.49 -11.57 34.55
C ASN A 19 8.31 -10.27 34.45
N SER A 20 9.10 -9.92 35.48
CA SER A 20 10.00 -8.77 35.42
C SER A 20 11.03 -8.93 34.32
N MET A 21 11.69 -10.11 34.26
CA MET A 21 12.69 -10.40 33.22
C MET A 21 12.08 -10.36 31.83
N VAL A 22 10.89 -10.93 31.62
CA VAL A 22 10.17 -10.89 30.34
C VAL A 22 9.84 -9.44 29.92
N VAL A 23 9.42 -8.60 30.86
CA VAL A 23 9.09 -7.19 30.58
C VAL A 23 10.35 -6.39 30.25
N GLU A 24 11.46 -6.65 30.96
CA GLU A 24 12.76 -6.03 30.68
C GLU A 24 13.28 -6.42 29.30
N ASP A 25 13.30 -7.72 28.97
CA ASP A 25 13.72 -8.23 27.65
C ASP A 25 12.88 -7.60 26.53
N LYS A 26 11.56 -7.52 26.74
CA LYS A 26 10.67 -6.88 25.78
C LYS A 26 10.97 -5.39 25.62
N LEU A 27 11.24 -4.69 26.71
CA LEU A 27 11.56 -3.26 26.65
C LEU A 27 12.84 -3.02 25.87
N VAL A 28 13.87 -3.85 26.06
CA VAL A 28 15.13 -3.78 25.31
C VAL A 28 14.87 -4.02 23.83
N ALA A 29 14.20 -5.13 23.48
CA ALA A 29 13.87 -5.46 22.08
C ALA A 29 13.04 -4.35 21.40
N ASP A 30 11.99 -3.87 22.07
CA ASP A 30 11.16 -2.76 21.57
C ASP A 30 11.96 -1.47 21.40
N THR A 31 13.02 -1.26 22.19
CA THR A 31 13.88 -0.07 22.11
C THR A 31 14.81 -0.16 20.90
N GLU A 32 15.45 -1.31 20.71
CA GLU A 32 16.28 -1.61 19.54
C GLU A 32 15.49 -1.50 18.24
N ASP A 33 14.27 -2.05 18.20
CA ASP A 33 13.36 -1.94 17.05
C ASP A 33 13.08 -0.48 16.69
N LYS A 34 12.94 0.42 17.69
CA LYS A 34 12.72 1.85 17.42
C LYS A 34 13.97 2.58 17.00
N LYS A 35 15.15 2.18 17.49
CA LYS A 35 16.44 2.67 16.99
C LYS A 35 16.61 2.31 15.51
N ASN A 36 16.43 1.03 15.17
CA ASN A 36 16.55 0.53 13.80
C ASN A 36 15.53 1.18 12.86
N ALA A 37 14.27 1.31 13.29
CA ALA A 37 13.24 1.97 12.49
C ALA A 37 13.56 3.45 12.20
N LEU A 38 14.18 4.16 13.16
CA LEU A 38 14.64 5.53 12.93
C LEU A 38 15.81 5.57 11.94
N GLU A 39 16.79 4.69 12.10
CA GLU A 39 17.95 4.59 11.21
C GLU A 39 17.51 4.28 9.77
N GLU A 40 16.70 3.25 9.57
CA GLU A 40 16.15 2.88 8.26
C GLU A 40 15.37 4.05 7.64
N TYR A 41 14.55 4.74 8.43
CA TYR A 41 13.78 5.89 7.94
C TYR A 41 14.67 7.04 7.47
N ILE A 42 15.77 7.30 8.18
CA ILE A 42 16.74 8.33 7.79
C ILE A 42 17.35 8.00 6.43
N TYR A 43 17.85 6.76 6.26
CA TYR A 43 18.45 6.31 5.01
C TYR A 43 17.46 6.32 3.85
N GLU A 44 16.27 5.75 4.05
CA GLU A 44 15.24 5.65 3.02
C GLU A 44 14.77 7.04 2.58
N LEU A 45 14.48 7.93 3.54
CA LEU A 45 13.94 9.26 3.22
C LEU A 45 14.97 10.12 2.50
N ARG A 46 16.26 10.05 2.88
CA ARG A 46 17.35 10.74 2.18
C ARG A 46 17.41 10.33 0.71
N GLY A 47 17.40 9.02 0.43
CA GLY A 47 17.40 8.51 -0.94
C GLY A 47 16.17 8.96 -1.74
N LYS A 48 14.97 8.92 -1.12
CA LYS A 48 13.74 9.36 -1.79
C LYS A 48 13.71 10.86 -2.08
N LEU A 49 14.25 11.72 -1.21
CA LEU A 49 14.30 13.17 -1.42
C LEU A 49 15.15 13.59 -2.63
N ASP A 50 16.14 12.78 -2.99
CA ASP A 50 16.97 13.02 -4.17
C ASP A 50 16.42 12.38 -5.45
N ASP A 51 15.49 11.44 -5.31
CA ASP A 51 14.87 10.71 -6.40
C ASP A 51 13.34 10.97 -6.45
N GLN A 52 12.53 10.02 -5.97
CA GLN A 52 11.07 10.01 -6.11
C GLN A 52 10.36 11.28 -5.59
N TYR A 53 10.90 11.93 -4.57
CA TYR A 53 10.30 13.08 -3.90
C TYR A 53 10.86 14.42 -4.36
N LYS A 54 11.85 14.40 -5.27
CA LYS A 54 12.54 15.61 -5.74
C LYS A 54 11.59 16.69 -6.24
N ASP A 55 10.56 16.31 -6.99
CA ASP A 55 9.60 17.24 -7.59
C ASP A 55 8.41 17.58 -6.67
N PHE A 56 8.37 17.02 -5.44
CA PHE A 56 7.24 17.13 -4.51
C PHE A 56 7.58 17.92 -3.23
N ALA A 57 8.83 18.34 -3.09
CA ALA A 57 9.31 19.20 -2.01
C ALA A 57 9.83 20.51 -2.60
N SER A 58 9.51 21.63 -1.95
CA SER A 58 10.20 22.90 -2.23
C SER A 58 11.66 22.84 -1.78
N ASP A 59 12.51 23.72 -2.33
CA ASP A 59 13.93 23.80 -1.92
C ASP A 59 14.07 24.03 -0.41
N GLN A 60 13.20 24.85 0.18
CA GLN A 60 13.18 25.12 1.63
C GLN A 60 12.77 23.87 2.44
N GLU A 61 11.74 23.13 2.00
CA GLU A 61 11.34 21.89 2.66
C GLU A 61 12.45 20.83 2.56
N LYS A 62 13.10 20.73 1.40
CA LYS A 62 14.19 19.80 1.15
C LYS A 62 15.42 20.12 2.01
N GLU A 63 15.86 21.38 2.04
CA GLU A 63 16.98 21.82 2.86
C GLU A 63 16.70 21.58 4.36
N LYS A 64 15.51 21.98 4.82
CA LYS A 64 15.09 21.79 6.21
C LYS A 64 15.10 20.31 6.59
N LEU A 65 14.44 19.46 5.80
CA LEU A 65 14.33 18.03 6.11
C LEU A 65 15.69 17.32 6.01
N THR A 66 16.52 17.68 5.04
CA THR A 66 17.89 17.15 4.94
C THR A 66 18.72 17.51 6.16
N GLY A 67 18.65 18.76 6.62
CA GLY A 67 19.32 19.20 7.84
C GLY A 67 18.81 18.50 9.10
N MET A 68 17.51 18.21 9.19
CA MET A 68 16.94 17.42 10.29
C MET A 68 17.41 15.97 10.26
N LEU A 69 17.46 15.35 9.06
CA LEU A 69 17.94 13.98 8.87
C LEU A 69 19.41 13.84 9.28
N MET A 70 20.28 14.78 8.88
CA MET A 70 21.69 14.79 9.29
C MET A 70 21.84 14.90 10.81
N LYS A 71 21.11 15.82 11.45
CA LYS A 71 21.15 15.97 12.91
C LYS A 71 20.64 14.73 13.64
N ALA A 72 19.65 14.04 13.09
CA ALA A 72 19.12 12.81 13.67
C ALA A 72 20.11 11.65 13.52
N GLU A 73 20.82 11.56 12.38
CA GLU A 73 21.90 10.61 12.16
C GLU A 73 23.09 10.85 13.09
N ASP A 74 23.56 12.11 13.19
CA ASP A 74 24.62 12.49 14.11
C ASP A 74 24.24 12.14 15.56
N TRP A 75 22.99 12.40 15.94
CA TRP A 75 22.46 12.05 17.26
C TRP A 75 22.48 10.53 17.50
N LEU A 76 22.08 9.71 16.52
CA LEU A 76 22.09 8.24 16.64
C LEU A 76 23.49 7.68 16.95
N TYR A 77 24.54 8.30 16.42
CA TYR A 77 25.93 7.87 16.62
C TYR A 77 26.61 8.48 17.86
N ASP A 78 25.94 9.39 18.59
CA ASP A 78 26.47 10.04 19.80
C ASP A 78 25.53 9.79 21.00
N GLU A 79 24.77 10.80 21.43
CA GLU A 79 23.85 10.71 22.58
C GLU A 79 22.71 9.67 22.41
N GLY A 80 22.46 9.27 21.16
CA GLY A 80 21.41 8.37 20.75
C GLY A 80 21.82 6.90 20.71
N ASP A 81 23.07 6.53 20.99
CA ASP A 81 23.49 5.13 20.87
C ASP A 81 22.79 4.21 21.90
N ASP A 82 22.69 4.67 23.16
CA ASP A 82 21.99 3.99 24.25
C ASP A 82 20.89 4.89 24.84
N SER A 83 19.96 5.32 23.97
CA SER A 83 18.83 6.15 24.34
C SER A 83 17.56 5.36 24.65
N THR A 84 16.55 6.04 25.20
CA THR A 84 15.26 5.42 25.53
C THR A 84 14.37 5.27 24.30
N LYS A 85 13.51 4.25 24.30
CA LYS A 85 12.45 4.04 23.29
C LYS A 85 11.69 5.32 22.94
N ALA A 86 11.32 6.11 23.96
CA ALA A 86 10.56 7.34 23.78
C ALA A 86 11.32 8.41 22.96
N LYS A 87 12.64 8.52 23.13
CA LYS A 87 13.46 9.47 22.37
C LYS A 87 13.56 9.06 20.90
N TYR A 88 13.77 7.77 20.61
CA TYR A 88 13.77 7.28 19.23
C TYR A 88 12.42 7.56 18.54
N VAL A 89 11.31 7.29 19.22
CA VAL A 89 9.96 7.58 18.69
C VAL A 89 9.78 9.08 18.43
N ALA A 90 10.15 9.94 19.37
CA ALA A 90 10.00 11.38 19.20
C ALA A 90 10.80 11.91 18.00
N LYS A 91 12.05 11.45 17.83
CA LYS A 91 12.88 11.80 16.67
C LYS A 91 12.29 11.31 15.37
N TYR A 92 11.77 10.08 15.35
CA TYR A 92 11.08 9.54 14.17
C TYR A 92 9.85 10.38 13.82
N GLU A 93 9.00 10.71 14.78
CA GLU A 93 7.79 11.52 14.56
C GLU A 93 8.12 12.93 14.04
N GLU A 94 9.19 13.54 14.57
CA GLU A 94 9.68 14.84 14.12
C GLU A 94 10.02 14.81 12.61
N LEU A 95 10.79 13.81 12.17
CA LEU A 95 11.16 13.62 10.76
C LEU A 95 9.93 13.25 9.91
N ALA A 96 9.10 12.34 10.42
CA ALA A 96 7.93 11.83 9.72
C ALA A 96 6.86 12.90 9.49
N SER A 97 6.77 13.90 10.36
CA SER A 97 5.82 15.00 10.18
C SER A 97 6.00 15.73 8.84
N LEU A 98 7.24 16.04 8.46
CA LEU A 98 7.57 16.66 7.17
C LEU A 98 7.67 15.64 6.05
N GLY A 99 8.27 14.48 6.32
CA GLY A 99 8.41 13.41 5.34
C GLY A 99 7.06 12.91 4.81
N ASN A 100 6.06 12.78 5.67
CA ASN A 100 4.72 12.33 5.28
C ASN A 100 3.97 13.36 4.44
N LEU A 101 4.22 14.66 4.64
CA LEU A 101 3.62 15.70 3.80
C LEU A 101 4.12 15.59 2.36
N ILE A 102 5.42 15.44 2.17
CA ILE A 102 6.05 15.29 0.85
C ILE A 102 5.62 13.96 0.20
N ARG A 103 5.64 12.87 0.98
CA ARG A 103 5.14 11.56 0.53
C ARG A 103 3.67 11.64 0.10
N GLY A 104 2.83 12.38 0.82
CA GLY A 104 1.43 12.57 0.47
C GLY A 104 1.25 13.22 -0.91
N ARG A 105 2.04 14.24 -1.23
CA ARG A 105 2.04 14.89 -2.55
C ARG A 105 2.47 13.91 -3.66
N TYR A 106 3.53 13.14 -3.42
CA TYR A 106 3.99 12.10 -4.34
C TYR A 106 2.90 11.04 -4.61
N LEU A 107 2.29 10.50 -3.56
CA LEU A 107 1.26 9.47 -3.68
C LEU A 107 0.01 9.97 -4.40
N ALA A 108 -0.39 11.23 -4.18
CA ALA A 108 -1.50 11.84 -4.90
C ALA A 108 -1.24 11.88 -6.42
N ASN A 109 -0.03 12.28 -6.82
CA ASN A 109 0.37 12.31 -8.23
C ASN A 109 0.48 10.91 -8.86
N GLU A 110 0.99 9.93 -8.12
CA GLU A 110 1.03 8.54 -8.60
C GLU A 110 -0.38 7.95 -8.79
N GLU A 111 -1.31 8.27 -7.88
CA GLU A 111 -2.70 7.85 -8.00
C GLU A 111 -3.39 8.53 -9.21
N GLU A 112 -3.13 9.81 -9.47
CA GLU A 112 -3.63 10.50 -10.67
C GLU A 112 -3.15 9.84 -11.96
N LYS A 113 -1.84 9.55 -12.07
CA LYS A 113 -1.28 8.83 -13.23
C LYS A 113 -1.93 7.46 -13.43
N LYS A 114 -2.13 6.72 -12.34
CA LYS A 114 -2.77 5.40 -12.37
C LYS A 114 -4.22 5.47 -12.82
N GLN A 115 -4.96 6.48 -12.38
CA GLN A 115 -6.34 6.71 -12.82
C GLN A 115 -6.40 7.09 -14.30
N ALA A 116 -5.52 7.97 -14.77
CA ALA A 116 -5.43 8.33 -16.19
C ALA A 116 -5.11 7.11 -17.07
N LEU A 117 -4.18 6.25 -16.64
CA LEU A 117 -3.88 4.99 -17.33
C LEU A 117 -5.09 4.06 -17.38
N ARG A 118 -5.81 3.90 -16.26
CA ARG A 118 -7.03 3.09 -16.19
C ARG A 118 -8.10 3.61 -17.15
N GLN A 119 -8.37 4.91 -17.12
CA GLN A 119 -9.34 5.53 -18.03
C GLN A 119 -8.96 5.32 -19.50
N LYS A 120 -7.68 5.46 -19.85
CA LYS A 120 -7.20 5.20 -21.21
C LYS A 120 -7.37 3.74 -21.62
N GLN A 121 -7.12 2.80 -20.71
CA GLN A 121 -7.32 1.36 -20.94
C GLN A 121 -8.81 1.03 -21.12
N GLU A 122 -9.68 1.57 -20.28
CA GLU A 122 -11.14 1.39 -20.37
C GLU A 122 -11.69 1.95 -21.69
N GLN A 123 -11.24 3.14 -22.11
CA GLN A 123 -11.60 3.72 -23.40
C GLN A 123 -11.13 2.87 -24.58
N ALA A 124 -9.90 2.35 -24.54
CA ALA A 124 -9.37 1.47 -25.57
C ALA A 124 -10.15 0.14 -25.65
N GLN A 125 -10.50 -0.44 -24.49
CA GLN A 125 -11.31 -1.66 -24.42
C GLN A 125 -12.74 -1.42 -24.93
N ALA A 126 -13.37 -0.30 -24.57
CA ALA A 126 -14.69 0.07 -25.04
C ALA A 126 -14.71 0.32 -26.55
N ALA A 127 -13.69 1.01 -27.09
CA ALA A 127 -13.53 1.22 -28.53
C ALA A 127 -13.36 -0.11 -29.29
N ALA A 128 -12.49 -1.00 -28.78
CA ALA A 128 -12.30 -2.32 -29.37
C ALA A 128 -13.56 -3.21 -29.28
N MET A 129 -14.33 -3.11 -28.19
CA MET A 129 -15.61 -3.81 -28.06
C MET A 129 -16.65 -3.25 -29.05
N ALA A 130 -16.72 -1.92 -29.20
CA ALA A 130 -17.62 -1.27 -30.15
C ALA A 130 -17.28 -1.63 -31.60
N GLU A 131 -15.99 -1.68 -31.95
CA GLU A 131 -15.52 -2.12 -33.26
C GLU A 131 -15.90 -3.58 -33.54
N LYS A 132 -15.68 -4.49 -32.57
CA LYS A 132 -16.10 -5.90 -32.68
C LYS A 132 -17.61 -6.04 -32.85
N LEU A 133 -18.41 -5.28 -32.09
CA LEU A 133 -19.87 -5.29 -32.23
C LEU A 133 -20.33 -4.76 -33.59
N ALA A 134 -19.68 -3.70 -34.10
CA ALA A 134 -19.97 -3.15 -35.42
C ALA A 134 -19.59 -4.12 -36.55
N ALA A 135 -18.46 -4.82 -36.44
CA ALA A 135 -18.07 -5.87 -37.37
C ALA A 135 -19.05 -7.06 -37.34
N ALA A 136 -19.49 -7.49 -36.16
CA ALA A 136 -20.49 -8.54 -36.02
C ALA A 136 -21.85 -8.15 -36.62
N ARG A 137 -22.28 -6.89 -36.47
CA ARG A 137 -23.50 -6.37 -37.10
C ARG A 137 -23.41 -6.28 -38.62
N LYS A 138 -22.24 -6.01 -39.18
CA LYS A 138 -22.01 -6.00 -40.64
C LYS A 138 -21.88 -7.40 -41.24
N GLY A 139 -21.47 -8.39 -40.45
CA GLY A 139 -21.40 -9.80 -40.85
C GLY A 139 -22.72 -10.58 -40.71
N GLY A 140 -23.76 -9.97 -40.14
CA GLY A 140 -25.08 -10.56 -39.97
C GLY A 140 -26.18 -9.72 -40.62
N GLU A 141 -26.27 -9.73 -41.96
CA GLU A 141 -27.52 -9.39 -42.63
C GLU A 141 -28.54 -10.51 -42.37
N PRO A 142 -29.75 -10.20 -41.85
CA PRO A 142 -30.84 -11.16 -41.87
C PRO A 142 -31.35 -11.27 -43.31
N GLU A 143 -31.33 -12.49 -43.85
CA GLU A 143 -32.08 -12.85 -45.06
C GLU A 143 -33.50 -12.28 -44.98
N LYS A 144 -33.83 -11.40 -45.92
CA LYS A 144 -35.21 -10.99 -46.19
C LYS A 144 -36.03 -12.24 -46.51
N LYS A 145 -36.83 -12.73 -45.55
CA LYS A 145 -37.98 -13.58 -45.87
C LYS A 145 -38.99 -12.74 -46.62
N GLU A 146 -39.02 -12.89 -47.94
CA GLU A 146 -40.10 -12.42 -48.80
C GLU A 146 -41.43 -13.04 -48.33
N THR A 147 -42.33 -12.20 -47.85
CA THR A 147 -43.77 -12.46 -47.84
C THR A 147 -44.28 -12.38 -49.28
N LYS A 148 -44.69 -13.50 -49.85
CA LYS A 148 -45.62 -13.55 -50.99
C LYS A 148 -46.92 -14.22 -50.54
N GLU A 149 -47.96 -13.42 -50.39
CA GLU A 149 -49.36 -13.86 -50.42
C GLU A 149 -49.91 -13.71 -51.85
N SER A 150 -51.01 -14.43 -52.11
CA SER A 150 -51.89 -14.48 -53.30
C SER A 150 -51.40 -15.36 -54.45
N ASP A 151 -52.21 -16.17 -55.12
CA ASP A 151 -53.58 -16.68 -54.95
C ASP A 151 -53.71 -17.83 -55.98
N ASP A 152 -54.88 -18.47 -56.04
CA ASP A 152 -55.43 -19.26 -57.16
C ASP A 152 -55.75 -20.73 -56.82
N ALA A 153 -57.04 -20.90 -56.54
CA ALA A 153 -57.78 -22.13 -56.55
C ALA A 153 -57.96 -22.67 -57.97
N ASP A 154 -57.66 -23.95 -58.16
CA ASP A 154 -58.34 -24.88 -59.09
C ASP A 154 -57.80 -26.27 -58.69
N GLY A 155 -58.60 -27.22 -58.23
CA GLY A 155 -59.62 -27.91 -59.02
C GLY A 155 -59.22 -29.39 -59.06
N ASP A 156 -60.05 -30.24 -58.46
CA ASP A 156 -60.19 -31.69 -58.64
C ASP A 156 -59.06 -32.52 -59.31
N ILE A 157 -58.63 -33.62 -58.67
CA ILE A 157 -58.59 -34.95 -59.34
C ILE A 157 -58.79 -36.06 -58.30
N LYS A 158 -59.74 -36.94 -58.64
CA LYS A 158 -60.15 -38.19 -57.99
C LYS A 158 -59.07 -39.27 -57.98
N MET A 159 -59.24 -40.17 -57.01
CA MET A 159 -58.99 -41.63 -56.98
C MET A 159 -58.33 -42.28 -58.20
N ASP A 160 -57.31 -43.10 -57.93
CA ASP A 160 -57.40 -44.58 -58.06
C ASP A 160 -56.66 -45.23 -56.87
#